data_AF-A0A3A9BPZ2-F1
#
_entry.id   AF-A0A3A9BPZ2-F1
#
_cell.length_a   1.000
_cell.length_b   1.000
_cell.length_c   1.000
_cell.angle_alpha   90.00
_cell.angle_beta   90.00
_cell.angle_gamma   90.00
#
_symmetry.space_group_name_H-M   'P 1'
#
loop_
_entity.id
_entity.type
_entity.pdbx_description
1 polymer ?
#
loop_
_entity_poly.entity_id
_entity_poly.type
_entity_poly.pdbx_seq_one_letter_code
_entity_poly.pdbx_strand_id
1 'polypeptide(L)'
;MSRKERMPRIERQLRLYEIVCQYAIVQFEAVCEIFPYNMRLLQRDLVDLKDAGLVSVKYSRKGKGYVKTGKPEFNDKGKPCKMAHLKRLNRLGTLMSGLSNEDIPLWEKKDNEESGDVQEYVTAKDSYKELFPGLSERTRQRDFQVLRNIGYNVFYNPVEHCFYHDEYRFPLGWVDVPDEIDDDFVNGTW
;
A
#
# COMPACT_ATOMS: atom_id res chain seq x y z
N MET A 1 29.72 9.24 9.09
CA MET A 1 28.41 9.31 8.39
C MET A 1 28.28 8.02 7.60
N SER A 2 27.32 7.12 7.75
CA SER A 2 26.02 7.14 8.40
C SER A 2 25.63 5.68 8.72
N ARG A 3 24.95 5.44 9.86
CA ARG A 3 24.18 4.21 10.07
C ARG A 3 23.18 4.15 8.91
N LYS A 4 23.38 3.28 7.92
CA LYS A 4 22.29 2.91 6.99
C LYS A 4 21.14 2.44 7.87
N GLU A 5 20.14 3.29 8.07
CA GLU A 5 18.99 3.00 8.92
C GLU A 5 18.37 1.70 8.42
N ARG A 6 18.38 0.70 9.31
CA ARG A 6 17.90 -0.63 8.97
C ARG A 6 16.38 -0.56 8.99
N MET A 7 15.79 -0.35 7.82
CA MET A 7 14.34 -0.26 7.66
C MET A 7 13.66 -1.50 8.27
N PRO A 8 12.69 -1.32 9.18
CA PRO A 8 11.88 -2.40 9.74
C PRO A 8 11.29 -3.30 8.65
N ARG A 9 11.12 -4.59 8.96
CA ARG A 9 10.60 -5.59 8.01
C ARG A 9 9.30 -5.15 7.35
N ILE A 10 8.36 -4.64 8.13
CA ILE A 10 7.03 -4.30 7.64
C ILE A 10 7.06 -3.08 6.72
N GLU A 11 7.80 -2.04 7.11
CA GLU A 11 7.99 -0.81 6.33
C GLU A 11 8.64 -1.13 4.98
N ARG A 12 9.66 -1.99 5.00
CA ARG A 12 10.35 -2.45 3.80
C ARG A 12 9.43 -3.22 2.85
N GLN A 13 8.57 -4.09 3.39
CA GLN A 13 7.60 -4.85 2.59
C GLN A 13 6.53 -3.94 1.98
N LEU A 14 6.06 -2.92 2.70
CA LEU A 14 5.07 -1.96 2.20
C LEU A 14 5.65 -1.04 1.12
N ARG A 15 6.91 -0.62 1.26
CA ARG A 15 7.63 0.11 0.20
C ARG A 15 7.83 -0.72 -1.05
N LEU A 16 8.14 -2.01 -0.89
CA LEU A 16 8.18 -2.94 -2.01
C LEU A 16 6.80 -3.07 -2.68
N TYR A 17 5.72 -3.13 -1.89
CA TYR A 17 4.35 -3.15 -2.42
C TYR A 17 4.03 -1.90 -3.25
N GLU A 18 4.39 -0.69 -2.78
CA GLU A 18 4.27 0.57 -3.54
C GLU A 18 4.92 0.47 -4.93
N ILE A 19 6.17 -0.01 -4.98
CA ILE A 19 6.91 -0.21 -6.24
C ILE A 19 6.21 -1.24 -7.12
N VAL A 20 5.87 -2.41 -6.57
CA VAL A 20 5.23 -3.46 -7.39
C VAL A 20 3.91 -2.97 -7.98
N CYS A 21 3.14 -2.15 -7.27
CA CYS A 21 1.92 -1.56 -7.80
C CYS A 21 2.17 -0.51 -8.90
N GLN A 22 3.25 0.27 -8.81
CA GLN A 22 3.56 1.33 -9.79
C GLN A 22 4.13 0.81 -11.12
N TYR A 23 4.92 -0.26 -11.09
CA TYR A 23 5.61 -0.77 -12.29
C TYR A 23 4.90 -1.99 -12.88
N ALA A 24 4.83 -2.06 -14.22
CA ALA A 24 4.34 -3.24 -14.93
C ALA A 24 5.32 -4.43 -14.82
N ILE A 25 6.62 -4.14 -14.94
CA ILE A 25 7.72 -5.09 -14.74
C ILE A 25 8.63 -4.52 -13.64
N VAL A 26 8.78 -5.26 -12.55
CA VAL A 26 9.65 -4.90 -11.43
C VAL A 26 11.01 -5.57 -11.61
N GLN A 27 11.99 -4.83 -12.13
CA GLN A 27 13.38 -5.28 -12.26
C GLN A 27 14.13 -5.11 -10.93
N PHE A 28 15.13 -5.96 -10.70
CA PHE A 28 15.89 -5.93 -9.45
C PHE A 28 16.70 -4.64 -9.30
N GLU A 29 17.23 -4.13 -10.41
CA GLU A 29 17.99 -2.89 -10.47
C GLU A 29 17.13 -1.70 -10.03
N ALA A 30 15.92 -1.57 -10.57
CA ALA A 30 14.96 -0.52 -10.21
C ALA A 30 14.60 -0.55 -8.71
N VAL A 31 14.44 -1.74 -8.14
CA VAL A 31 14.20 -1.89 -6.69
C VAL A 31 15.43 -1.44 -5.88
N CYS A 32 16.64 -1.75 -6.37
CA CYS A 32 17.89 -1.38 -5.70
C CYS A 32 18.18 0.13 -5.72
N GLU A 33 17.66 0.87 -6.71
CA GLU A 33 17.77 2.34 -6.76
C GLU A 33 17.02 3.01 -5.60
N ILE A 34 15.87 2.47 -5.22
CA ILE A 34 15.04 3.05 -4.15
C ILE A 34 15.59 2.65 -2.77
N PHE A 35 16.06 1.41 -2.63
CA PHE A 35 16.65 0.94 -1.37
C PHE A 35 17.63 -0.23 -1.58
N PRO A 36 18.67 -0.35 -0.74
CA PRO A 36 19.64 -1.45 -0.88
C PRO A 36 18.97 -2.79 -0.53
N TYR A 37 18.69 -3.61 -1.54
CA TYR A 37 18.13 -4.94 -1.38
C TYR A 37 19.13 -6.05 -1.70
N ASN A 38 18.88 -7.21 -1.10
CA ASN A 38 19.49 -8.46 -1.53
C ASN A 38 18.42 -9.25 -2.30
N MET A 39 18.80 -9.89 -3.41
CA MET A 39 17.89 -10.73 -4.21
C MET A 39 17.13 -11.77 -3.37
N ARG A 40 17.79 -12.43 -2.41
CA ARG A 40 17.14 -13.39 -1.50
C ARG A 40 16.11 -12.74 -0.60
N LEU A 41 16.39 -11.50 -0.16
CA LEU A 41 15.47 -10.72 0.66
C LEU A 41 14.26 -10.26 -0.16
N LEU A 42 14.47 -9.88 -1.43
CA LEU A 42 13.41 -9.50 -2.37
C LEU A 42 12.45 -10.66 -2.56
N GLN A 43 12.97 -11.82 -2.92
CA GLN A 43 12.17 -13.03 -3.12
C GLN A 43 11.36 -13.40 -1.88
N ARG A 44 11.97 -13.32 -0.68
CA ARG A 44 11.27 -13.60 0.57
C ARG A 44 10.15 -12.61 0.85
N ASP A 45 10.42 -11.31 0.67
CA ASP A 45 9.43 -10.26 0.92
C ASP A 45 8.30 -10.30 -0.12
N LEU A 46 8.57 -10.62 -1.38
CA LEU A 46 7.54 -10.88 -2.41
C LEU A 46 6.65 -12.07 -2.06
N VAL A 47 7.22 -13.15 -1.51
CA VAL A 47 6.44 -14.29 -1.03
C VAL A 47 5.55 -13.90 0.14
N ASP A 48 6.05 -13.11 1.10
CA ASP A 48 5.22 -12.62 2.21
C ASP A 48 4.09 -11.69 1.71
N LEU A 49 4.37 -10.80 0.75
CA LEU A 49 3.35 -9.94 0.14
C LEU A 49 2.30 -10.75 -0.61
N LYS A 50 2.72 -11.83 -1.29
CA LYS A 50 1.81 -12.75 -1.97
C LYS A 50 0.94 -13.51 -0.97
N ASP A 51 1.55 -14.08 0.07
CA ASP A 51 0.80 -14.79 1.11
C ASP A 51 -0.15 -13.85 1.88
N ALA A 52 0.20 -12.56 1.99
CA ALA A 52 -0.67 -11.52 2.54
C ALA A 52 -1.78 -11.06 1.59
N GLY A 53 -1.92 -11.64 0.40
CA GLY A 53 -2.95 -11.27 -0.57
C GLY A 53 -2.83 -9.85 -1.11
N LEU A 54 -1.62 -9.28 -1.11
CA LEU A 54 -1.38 -7.93 -1.65
C LEU A 54 -0.88 -7.95 -3.09
N VAL A 55 -0.08 -8.97 -3.45
CA VAL A 55 0.54 -9.06 -4.78
C VAL A 55 0.43 -10.47 -5.35
N SER A 56 0.37 -10.57 -6.67
CA SER A 56 0.55 -11.83 -7.37
C SER A 56 1.53 -11.60 -8.51
N VAL A 57 2.77 -12.10 -8.36
CA VAL A 57 3.83 -11.86 -9.34
C VAL A 57 4.53 -13.14 -9.77
N LYS A 58 5.01 -13.17 -11.02
CA LYS A 58 5.89 -14.22 -11.55
C LYS A 58 7.16 -13.60 -12.14
N TYR A 59 8.27 -14.31 -12.08
CA TYR A 59 9.51 -13.84 -12.70
C TYR A 59 9.49 -14.16 -14.20
N SER A 60 9.65 -13.13 -15.05
CA SER A 60 9.82 -13.26 -16.50
C SER A 60 11.30 -13.17 -16.85
N ARG A 61 11.83 -14.19 -17.52
CA ARG A 61 13.21 -14.18 -18.04
C ARG A 61 13.39 -13.14 -19.15
N LYS A 62 12.36 -12.91 -19.96
CA LYS A 62 12.37 -11.97 -21.09
C LYS A 62 12.42 -10.53 -20.58
N GLY A 63 11.53 -10.18 -19.63
CA GLY A 63 11.52 -8.86 -18.98
C GLY A 63 12.61 -8.66 -17.93
N LYS A 64 13.40 -9.70 -17.61
CA LYS A 64 14.43 -9.73 -16.54
C LYS A 64 13.91 -9.19 -15.20
N GLY A 65 12.65 -9.49 -14.88
CA GLY A 65 11.96 -8.90 -13.74
C GLY A 65 10.67 -9.62 -13.37
N TYR A 66 9.98 -9.11 -12.35
CA TYR A 66 8.71 -9.65 -11.88
C TYR A 66 7.54 -8.96 -12.57
N VAL A 67 6.64 -9.75 -13.13
CA VAL A 67 5.40 -9.29 -13.79
C VAL A 67 4.20 -9.60 -12.92
N LYS A 68 3.20 -8.72 -12.89
CA LYS A 68 1.93 -8.95 -12.16
C LYS A 68 1.11 -10.02 -12.88
N THR A 69 0.42 -10.87 -12.13
CA THR A 69 -0.34 -12.01 -12.65
C THR A 69 -1.62 -12.23 -11.86
N GLY A 70 -2.78 -11.90 -12.43
CA GLY A 70 -4.08 -12.19 -11.84
C GLY A 70 -4.33 -11.52 -10.47
N LYS A 71 -5.42 -11.93 -9.83
CA LYS A 71 -5.88 -11.35 -8.56
C LYS A 71 -5.10 -11.91 -7.37
N PRO A 72 -4.61 -11.05 -6.45
CA PRO A 72 -3.93 -11.51 -5.24
C PRO A 72 -4.95 -12.06 -4.23
N GLU A 73 -4.60 -13.17 -3.58
CA GLU A 73 -5.45 -13.85 -2.58
C GLU A 73 -4.70 -14.07 -1.27
N PHE A 74 -5.39 -13.87 -0.14
CA PHE A 74 -4.80 -14.08 1.18
C PHE A 74 -4.64 -15.58 1.48
N ASN A 75 -3.45 -15.98 1.90
CA ASN A 75 -3.15 -17.37 2.23
C ASN A 75 -3.25 -17.61 3.75
N ASP A 76 -4.36 -18.19 4.19
CA ASP A 76 -4.64 -18.52 5.59
C ASP A 76 -3.89 -19.75 6.15
N LYS A 77 -3.11 -20.48 5.33
CA LYS A 77 -2.57 -21.81 5.69
C LYS A 77 -1.15 -21.78 6.28
N GLY A 78 -0.90 -21.00 7.33
CA GLY A 78 0.45 -20.96 7.93
C GLY A 78 0.53 -20.89 9.46
N LYS A 79 1.78 -20.87 9.96
CA LYS A 79 2.07 -20.85 11.40
C LYS A 79 1.50 -19.58 12.07
N PRO A 80 1.01 -19.63 13.32
CA PRO A 80 0.33 -18.50 13.98
C PRO A 80 1.12 -17.19 14.01
N CYS A 81 2.43 -17.26 14.29
CA CYS A 81 3.30 -16.08 14.32
C CYS A 81 3.48 -15.43 12.93
N LYS A 82 3.59 -16.26 11.88
CA LYS A 82 3.62 -15.76 10.49
C LYS A 82 2.27 -15.13 10.13
N MET A 83 1.16 -15.76 10.53
CA MET A 83 -0.20 -15.25 10.28
C MET A 83 -0.44 -13.86 10.90
N ALA A 84 0.00 -13.62 12.13
CA ALA A 84 -0.13 -12.30 12.75
C ALA A 84 0.59 -11.20 11.95
N HIS A 85 1.77 -11.50 11.43
CA HIS A 85 2.52 -10.61 10.54
C HIS A 85 1.79 -10.38 9.22
N LEU A 86 1.33 -11.46 8.56
CA LEU A 86 0.62 -11.35 7.28
C LEU A 86 -0.71 -10.59 7.40
N LYS A 87 -1.49 -10.81 8.46
CA LYS A 87 -2.73 -10.07 8.71
C LYS A 87 -2.46 -8.58 8.90
N ARG A 88 -1.37 -8.24 9.61
CA ARG A 88 -0.95 -6.84 9.76
C ARG A 88 -0.48 -6.25 8.43
N LEU A 89 0.27 -7.01 7.64
CA LEU A 89 0.75 -6.59 6.34
C LEU A 89 -0.41 -6.36 5.37
N ASN A 90 -1.36 -7.31 5.28
CA ASN A 90 -2.59 -7.19 4.50
C ASN A 90 -3.36 -5.92 4.89
N ARG A 91 -3.61 -5.72 6.19
CA ARG A 91 -4.31 -4.52 6.68
C ARG A 91 -3.63 -3.22 6.24
N LEU A 92 -2.30 -3.13 6.40
CA LEU A 92 -1.55 -1.94 6.01
C LEU A 92 -1.53 -1.74 4.49
N GLY A 93 -1.39 -2.80 3.70
CA GLY A 93 -1.44 -2.72 2.24
C GLY A 93 -2.82 -2.34 1.72
N THR A 94 -3.90 -2.86 2.31
CA THR A 94 -5.28 -2.47 2.00
C THR A 94 -5.55 -1.01 2.36
N LEU A 95 -4.99 -0.49 3.47
CA LEU A 95 -5.03 0.94 3.75
C LEU A 95 -4.28 1.75 2.68
N MET A 96 -3.19 1.20 2.14
CA MET A 96 -2.44 1.86 1.08
C MET A 96 -3.13 1.90 -0.28
N SER A 97 -4.25 1.18 -0.47
CA SER A 97 -4.98 1.16 -1.73
C SER A 97 -6.43 1.61 -1.61
N GLY A 98 -7.02 1.54 -0.42
CA GLY A 98 -8.44 1.79 -0.19
C GLY A 98 -8.76 2.86 0.86
N LEU A 99 -7.77 3.51 1.46
CA LEU A 99 -8.04 4.60 2.40
C LEU A 99 -8.55 5.83 1.63
N SER A 100 -9.73 6.28 2.00
CA SER A 100 -10.38 7.48 1.47
C SER A 100 -10.48 8.55 2.56
N ASN A 101 -10.44 9.82 2.13
CA ASN A 101 -10.63 10.96 3.00
C ASN A 101 -11.12 12.14 2.17
N GLU A 102 -12.36 12.52 2.39
CA GLU A 102 -13.03 13.67 1.77
C GLU A 102 -13.18 14.81 2.80
N ASP A 103 -12.50 14.69 3.95
CA ASP A 103 -12.59 15.64 5.05
C ASP A 103 -11.91 16.96 4.70
N ILE A 104 -12.70 18.03 4.64
CA ILE A 104 -12.21 19.38 4.38
C ILE A 104 -11.99 20.17 5.68
N PRO A 105 -11.16 21.23 5.65
CA PRO A 105 -10.96 22.12 6.80
C PRO A 105 -12.25 22.74 7.35
N LEU A 106 -12.26 23.06 8.65
CA LEU A 106 -13.43 23.62 9.33
C LEU A 106 -13.88 24.97 8.77
N TRP A 107 -12.95 25.81 8.30
CA TRP A 107 -13.33 27.10 7.70
C TRP A 107 -14.13 26.88 6.41
N GLU A 108 -13.73 25.92 5.59
CA GLU A 108 -14.42 25.58 4.34
C GLU A 108 -15.80 24.96 4.61
N LYS A 109 -15.93 24.15 5.67
CA LYS A 109 -17.24 23.64 6.12
C LYS A 109 -18.21 24.75 6.46
N LYS A 110 -17.73 25.82 7.13
CA LYS A 110 -18.56 26.98 7.49
C LYS A 110 -19.00 27.76 6.25
N ASP A 111 -18.09 27.96 5.31
CA ASP A 111 -18.41 28.65 4.05
C ASP A 111 -19.48 27.87 3.24
N ASN A 112 -19.38 26.53 3.24
CA ASN A 112 -20.37 25.64 2.61
C ASN A 112 -21.73 25.68 3.33
N GLU A 113 -21.75 25.73 4.66
CA GLU A 113 -22.97 25.93 5.46
C GLU A 113 -23.66 27.26 5.14
N GLU A 114 -22.91 28.35 5.01
CA GLU A 114 -23.44 29.67 4.64
C GLU A 114 -23.99 29.71 3.20
N SER A 115 -23.38 28.95 2.30
CA SER A 115 -23.79 28.84 0.89
C SER A 115 -24.94 27.85 0.66
N GLY A 116 -25.29 27.04 1.67
CA GLY A 116 -26.32 26.00 1.59
C GLY A 116 -25.86 24.70 0.91
N ASP A 117 -24.56 24.53 0.65
CA ASP A 117 -23.95 23.35 0.03
C ASP A 117 -23.40 22.38 1.10
N VAL A 118 -24.28 22.00 2.04
CA VAL A 118 -23.90 21.12 3.14
C VAL A 118 -23.88 19.67 2.66
N GLN A 119 -22.72 19.03 2.75
CA GLN A 119 -22.54 17.61 2.47
C GLN A 119 -21.96 16.87 3.68
N GLU A 120 -22.13 15.55 3.70
CA GLU A 120 -21.49 14.66 4.67
C GLU A 120 -20.08 14.31 4.19
N TYR A 121 -19.08 14.58 5.03
CA TYR A 121 -17.67 14.33 4.68
C TYR A 121 -17.20 13.00 5.26
N VAL A 122 -16.70 12.12 4.40
CA VAL A 122 -16.10 10.85 4.82
C VAL A 122 -14.68 11.09 5.32
N THR A 123 -14.40 10.85 6.59
CA THR A 123 -13.05 11.02 7.14
C THR A 123 -12.19 9.76 6.96
N ALA A 124 -10.86 9.93 6.96
CA ALA A 124 -9.91 8.81 7.01
C ALA A 124 -10.17 7.84 8.19
N LYS A 125 -10.78 8.35 9.28
CA LYS A 125 -11.17 7.52 10.42
C LYS A 125 -12.37 6.63 10.09
N ASP A 126 -13.34 7.15 9.35
CA ASP A 126 -14.56 6.41 8.99
C ASP A 126 -14.25 5.37 7.93
N SER A 127 -13.49 5.74 6.90
CA SER A 127 -12.91 4.81 5.91
C SER A 127 -12.16 3.65 6.58
N TYR A 128 -11.33 3.93 7.60
CA TYR A 128 -10.64 2.87 8.35
C TYR A 128 -11.60 1.89 9.05
N LYS A 129 -12.69 2.40 9.65
CA LYS A 129 -13.66 1.56 10.37
C LYS A 129 -14.45 0.66 9.42
N GLU A 130 -14.77 1.16 8.23
CA GLU A 130 -15.45 0.39 7.19
C GLU A 130 -14.55 -0.74 6.67
N LEU A 131 -13.28 -0.44 6.40
CA LEU A 131 -12.31 -1.45 5.94
C LEU A 131 -12.02 -2.51 7.01
N PHE A 132 -11.99 -2.13 8.29
CA PHE A 132 -11.62 -3.04 9.38
C PHE A 132 -12.56 -2.93 10.59
N PRO A 133 -13.80 -3.44 10.47
CA PRO A 133 -14.75 -3.41 11.58
C PRO A 133 -14.23 -4.18 12.79
N GLY A 134 -14.41 -3.61 13.98
CA GLY A 134 -14.03 -4.23 15.26
C GLY A 134 -12.57 -4.04 15.69
N LEU A 135 -11.73 -3.32 14.93
CA LEU A 135 -10.40 -2.94 15.39
C LEU A 135 -10.43 -1.74 16.34
N SER A 136 -9.50 -1.75 17.31
CA SER A 136 -9.40 -0.67 18.29
C SER A 136 -8.75 0.60 17.73
N GLU A 137 -9.11 1.76 18.30
CA GLU A 137 -8.48 3.05 17.99
C GLU A 137 -6.96 3.02 18.16
N ARG A 138 -6.45 2.32 19.18
CA ARG A 138 -5.02 2.13 19.40
C ARG A 138 -4.33 1.41 18.22
N THR A 139 -5.04 0.50 17.56
CA THR A 139 -4.53 -0.23 16.39
C THR A 139 -4.46 0.69 15.19
N ARG A 140 -5.54 1.46 14.92
CA ARG A 140 -5.57 2.48 13.87
C ARG A 140 -4.43 3.48 14.00
N GLN A 141 -4.22 4.04 15.19
CA GLN A 141 -3.14 5.01 15.44
C GLN A 141 -1.76 4.42 15.13
N ARG A 142 -1.52 3.14 15.49
CA ARG A 142 -0.26 2.45 15.19
C ARG A 142 -0.09 2.19 13.70
N ASP A 143 -1.16 1.85 13.00
CA ASP A 143 -1.10 1.58 11.57
C ASP A 143 -0.86 2.88 10.79
N PHE A 144 -1.53 3.97 11.14
CA PHE A 144 -1.25 5.30 10.59
C PHE A 144 0.18 5.76 10.90
N GLN A 145 0.73 5.42 12.07
CA GLN A 145 2.15 5.68 12.36
C GLN A 145 3.08 4.94 11.40
N VAL A 146 2.78 3.68 11.06
CA VAL A 146 3.59 2.93 10.08
C VAL A 146 3.50 3.58 8.70
N LEU A 147 2.31 4.00 8.28
CA LEU A 147 2.14 4.74 7.01
C LEU A 147 2.95 6.03 6.99
N ARG A 148 2.93 6.81 8.09
CA ARG A 148 3.78 8.01 8.23
C ARG A 148 5.27 7.70 8.15
N ASN A 149 5.73 6.62 8.78
CA ASN A 149 7.14 6.23 8.73
C ASN A 149 7.62 5.92 7.31
N ILE A 150 6.75 5.37 6.46
CA ILE A 150 7.08 5.10 5.06
C ILE A 150 6.79 6.31 4.14
N GLY A 151 6.42 7.47 4.69
CA GLY A 151 6.30 8.73 3.96
C GLY A 151 4.89 9.07 3.49
N TYR A 152 3.85 8.40 3.99
CA TYR A 152 2.47 8.78 3.72
C TYR A 152 1.94 9.77 4.77
N ASN A 153 1.29 10.84 4.33
CA ASN A 153 0.69 11.81 5.23
C ASN A 153 -0.73 11.39 5.57
N VAL A 154 -0.92 10.76 6.73
CA VAL A 154 -2.23 10.44 7.31
C VAL A 154 -2.26 10.86 8.78
N PHE A 155 -2.91 11.97 9.08
CA PHE A 155 -3.04 12.47 10.45
C PHE A 155 -4.21 13.44 10.60
N TYR A 156 -4.69 13.59 11.84
CA TYR A 156 -5.67 14.61 12.18
C TYR A 156 -4.96 15.92 12.50
N ASN A 157 -5.37 17.01 11.86
CA ASN A 157 -4.89 18.35 12.18
C ASN A 157 -5.87 19.02 13.15
N PRO A 158 -5.44 19.32 14.40
CA PRO A 158 -6.32 19.94 15.39
C PRO A 158 -6.59 21.42 15.12
N VAL A 159 -5.78 22.11 14.31
CA VAL A 159 -5.97 23.53 13.96
C VAL A 159 -7.08 23.66 12.91
N GLU A 160 -7.00 22.84 11.87
CA GLU A 160 -7.94 22.82 10.75
C GLU A 160 -9.16 21.94 11.02
N HIS A 161 -9.13 21.18 12.11
CA HIS A 161 -10.14 20.22 12.54
C HIS A 161 -10.52 19.16 11.49
N CYS A 162 -9.59 18.80 10.61
CA CYS A 162 -9.78 17.79 9.57
C CYS A 162 -8.65 16.75 9.52
N PHE A 163 -8.90 15.62 8.89
CA PHE A 163 -7.87 14.66 8.51
C PHE A 163 -7.16 15.10 7.21
N TYR A 164 -5.83 15.06 7.25
CA TYR A 164 -5.01 15.17 6.05
C TYR A 164 -4.71 13.76 5.52
N HIS A 165 -4.83 13.62 4.21
CA HIS A 165 -4.57 12.42 3.45
C HIS A 165 -3.90 12.80 2.11
N ASP A 166 -2.81 12.12 1.76
CA ASP A 166 -2.08 12.38 0.53
C ASP A 166 -2.77 11.70 -0.67
N GLU A 167 -3.74 12.39 -1.29
CA GLU A 167 -4.54 11.86 -2.40
C GLU A 167 -3.69 11.35 -3.58
N TYR A 168 -2.51 11.95 -3.81
CA TYR A 168 -1.65 11.62 -4.95
C TYR A 168 -0.81 10.36 -4.79
N ARG A 169 -0.75 9.78 -3.58
CA ARG A 169 0.14 8.64 -3.29
C ARG A 169 -0.59 7.31 -3.10
N PHE A 170 -1.91 7.33 -2.98
CA PHE A 170 -2.67 6.24 -2.35
C PHE A 170 -3.67 5.43 -3.21
N PRO A 171 -4.00 5.72 -4.48
CA PRO A 171 -4.62 4.69 -5.29
C PRO A 171 -3.51 3.84 -5.94
N LEU A 172 -2.90 2.95 -5.14
CA LEU A 172 -2.11 1.84 -5.68
C LEU A 172 -3.07 0.85 -6.33
N GLY A 173 -3.53 1.18 -7.55
CA GLY A 173 -4.37 0.31 -8.35
C GLY A 173 -3.58 -0.95 -8.73
N TRP A 174 -3.95 -2.10 -8.16
CA TRP A 174 -3.53 -3.38 -8.71
C TRP A 174 -4.27 -3.59 -10.04
N VAL A 175 -3.68 -3.07 -11.11
CA VAL A 175 -4.13 -3.31 -12.49
C VAL A 175 -3.30 -4.46 -13.04
N ASP A 176 -3.99 -5.47 -13.61
CA ASP A 176 -3.33 -6.54 -14.34
C ASP A 176 -2.44 -5.93 -15.43
N VAL A 177 -1.27 -6.53 -15.66
CA VAL A 177 -0.42 -6.12 -16.80
C VAL A 177 -1.22 -6.35 -18.07
N PRO A 178 -1.18 -5.44 -19.06
CA PRO A 178 -1.71 -5.72 -20.40
C PRO A 178 -1.16 -7.04 -20.94
N ASP A 179 -1.95 -7.78 -21.72
CA ASP A 179 -1.54 -9.08 -22.29
C ASP A 179 -0.30 -8.97 -23.20
N GLU A 180 0.00 -7.75 -23.68
CA GLU A 180 1.12 -7.39 -24.53
C GLU A 180 1.98 -6.28 -23.90
N ILE A 181 3.30 -6.48 -23.89
CA ILE A 181 4.29 -5.41 -23.67
C ILE A 181 5.20 -5.43 -24.90
N ASP A 182 5.28 -4.31 -25.63
CA ASP A 182 6.14 -4.15 -26.82
C ASP A 182 5.98 -5.28 -27.86
N ASP A 183 4.77 -5.49 -28.38
CA ASP A 183 4.41 -6.49 -29.42
C ASP A 183 4.69 -7.97 -29.04
N ASP A 184 4.91 -8.25 -27.75
CA ASP A 184 5.29 -9.57 -27.26
C ASP A 184 4.40 -10.05 -26.09
N PHE A 185 3.85 -11.27 -26.21
CA PHE A 185 3.03 -11.88 -25.16
C PHE A 185 3.82 -12.11 -23.86
N VAL A 186 3.26 -11.65 -22.73
CA VAL A 186 3.85 -11.77 -21.38
C VAL A 186 4.12 -13.24 -20.98
N ASN A 187 3.39 -14.19 -21.56
CA ASN A 187 3.50 -15.62 -21.29
C ASN A 187 4.44 -16.40 -22.22
N GLY A 188 5.03 -15.76 -23.24
CA GLY A 188 5.95 -16.44 -24.16
C GLY A 188 5.31 -17.55 -25.02
N THR A 189 3.99 -17.54 -25.16
CA THR A 189 3.32 -18.28 -26.23
C THR A 189 3.45 -17.45 -27.51
N TRP A 190 4.22 -18.00 -28.45
CA TRP A 190 4.30 -17.56 -29.83
C TRP A 190 2.96 -17.75 -30.53
#